data_AF-A0A5A7SX04-F1
#
_entry.id   AF-A0A5A7SX04-F1
#
_cell.length_a   1.000
_cell.length_b   1.000
_cell.length_c   1.000
_cell.angle_alpha   90.00
_cell.angle_beta   90.00
_cell.angle_gamma   90.00
#
_symmetry.space_group_name_H-M   'P 1'
#
loop_
_entity.id
_entity.type
_entity.pdbx_description
1 polymer ?
#
loop_
_entity_poly.entity_id
_entity_poly.type
_entity_poly.pdbx_seq_one_letter_code
_entity_poly.pdbx_strand_id
1 'polypeptide(L)'
;MSSSIIALLKKDQLTDENYATWKSKLNMILVIVDLLFVLMEEGPPFPTQYASQSVKDAYVRWTKANDKAHLYIMASMSDILSKKHEIMVTARQIMDTLREMFGQLSIQIK
;
A
#
# COMPACT_ATOMS: atom_id res chain seq x y z
N MET A 1 -1.85 -9.17 -16.46
CA MET A 1 -1.76 -9.49 -15.02
C MET A 1 -2.38 -8.41 -14.14
N SER A 2 -1.96 -7.14 -14.27
CA SER A 2 -2.48 -6.05 -13.40
C SER A 2 -4.00 -5.88 -13.43
N SER A 3 -4.67 -6.02 -14.58
CA SER A 3 -6.13 -5.89 -14.69
C SER A 3 -6.90 -6.95 -13.89
N SER A 4 -6.40 -8.19 -13.84
CA SER A 4 -7.01 -9.29 -13.07
C SER A 4 -6.84 -9.08 -11.57
N ILE A 5 -5.68 -8.56 -11.15
CA ILE A 5 -5.42 -8.19 -9.75
C ILE A 5 -6.36 -7.06 -9.33
N ILE A 6 -6.50 -6.02 -10.15
CA ILE A 6 -7.41 -4.90 -9.87
C ILE A 6 -8.86 -5.39 -9.76
N ALA A 7 -9.31 -6.28 -10.65
CA ALA A 7 -10.65 -6.85 -10.58
C ALA A 7 -10.88 -7.65 -9.28
N LEU A 8 -9.88 -8.40 -8.83
CA LEU A 8 -9.93 -9.12 -7.55
C LEU A 8 -9.98 -8.16 -6.36
N LEU A 9 -9.15 -7.12 -6.34
CA LEU A 9 -9.10 -6.11 -5.29
C LEU A 9 -10.44 -5.35 -5.17
N LYS A 10 -11.10 -5.07 -6.31
CA LYS A 10 -12.42 -4.45 -6.34
C LYS A 10 -13.55 -5.35 -5.85
N LYS A 11 -13.40 -6.68 -5.96
CA LYS A 11 -14.42 -7.64 -5.49
C LYS A 11 -14.43 -7.72 -3.96
N ASP A 12 -13.25 -7.69 -3.35
CA ASP A 12 -13.05 -7.85 -1.91
C ASP A 12 -12.59 -6.52 -1.27
N GLN A 13 -13.34 -5.45 -1.50
CA GLN A 13 -12.98 -4.12 -0.99
C GLN A 13 -12.91 -4.06 0.54
N LEU A 14 -12.01 -3.21 1.04
CA LEU A 14 -12.00 -2.82 2.44
C LEU A 14 -13.30 -2.10 2.80
N THR A 15 -13.99 -2.70 3.75
CA THR A 15 -15.09 -2.10 4.52
C THR A 15 -14.63 -1.98 5.98
N ASP A 16 -15.44 -1.37 6.82
CA ASP A 16 -15.02 -1.11 8.21
C ASP A 16 -14.74 -2.41 9.01
N GLU A 17 -15.56 -3.44 8.78
CA GLU A 17 -15.54 -4.68 9.60
C GLU A 17 -14.52 -5.72 9.12
N ASN A 18 -14.09 -5.68 7.86
CA ASN A 18 -13.32 -6.76 7.24
C ASN A 18 -11.79 -6.54 7.23
N TYR A 19 -11.30 -5.52 7.95
CA TYR A 19 -9.91 -5.05 7.88
C TYR A 19 -8.85 -6.17 8.03
N ALA A 20 -9.00 -7.07 9.00
CA ALA A 20 -8.02 -8.14 9.23
C ALA A 20 -7.91 -9.09 8.02
N THR A 21 -9.06 -9.52 7.47
CA THR A 21 -9.11 -10.40 6.30
C THR A 21 -8.66 -9.68 5.04
N TRP A 22 -9.10 -8.44 4.83
CA TRP A 22 -8.68 -7.59 3.72
C TRP A 22 -7.16 -7.39 3.71
N LYS A 23 -6.57 -7.05 4.87
CA LYS A 23 -5.13 -6.84 5.03
C LYS A 23 -4.33 -8.09 4.69
N SER A 24 -4.79 -9.26 5.13
CA SER A 24 -4.15 -10.53 4.80
C SER A 24 -4.15 -10.79 3.29
N LYS A 25 -5.30 -10.61 2.63
CA LYS A 25 -5.43 -10.78 1.17
C LYS A 25 -4.57 -9.79 0.39
N LEU A 26 -4.59 -8.51 0.78
CA LEU A 26 -3.75 -7.47 0.17
C LEU A 26 -2.27 -7.81 0.31
N ASN A 27 -1.81 -8.23 1.49
CA ASN A 27 -0.42 -8.62 1.71
C ASN A 27 -0.02 -9.81 0.82
N MET A 28 -0.88 -10.83 0.66
CA MET A 28 -0.61 -11.95 -0.26
C MET A 28 -0.39 -11.46 -1.70
N ILE A 29 -1.26 -10.56 -2.17
CA ILE A 29 -1.13 -9.97 -3.50
C ILE A 29 0.18 -9.20 -3.63
N LEU A 30 0.52 -8.36 -2.65
CA LEU A 30 1.76 -7.58 -2.64
C LEU A 30 3.02 -8.45 -2.58
N VAL A 31 2.97 -9.61 -1.93
CA VAL A 31 4.06 -10.61 -1.99
C VAL A 31 4.19 -11.17 -3.38
N ILE A 32 3.09 -11.60 -4.01
CA ILE A 32 3.09 -12.19 -5.36
C ILE A 32 3.65 -11.22 -6.41
N VAL A 33 3.46 -9.91 -6.23
CA VAL A 33 3.97 -8.89 -7.16
C VAL A 33 5.28 -8.23 -6.72
N ASP A 34 5.96 -8.77 -5.68
CA ASP A 34 7.22 -8.27 -5.14
C ASP A 34 7.18 -6.80 -4.68
N LEU A 35 6.07 -6.38 -4.08
CA LEU A 35 5.86 -5.01 -3.59
C LEU A 35 5.74 -4.89 -2.08
N LEU A 36 5.64 -5.99 -1.32
CA LEU A 36 5.42 -5.91 0.14
C LEU A 36 6.48 -5.07 0.87
N PHE A 37 7.72 -5.08 0.37
CA PHE A 37 8.84 -4.34 0.97
C PHE A 37 8.56 -2.83 1.12
N VAL A 38 7.77 -2.22 0.21
CA VAL A 38 7.45 -0.79 0.28
C VAL A 38 6.59 -0.41 1.49
N LEU A 39 5.95 -1.39 2.14
CA LEU A 39 5.18 -1.21 3.37
C LEU A 39 6.03 -1.40 4.63
N MET A 40 7.16 -2.07 4.52
CA MET A 40 8.00 -2.46 5.66
C MET A 40 9.24 -1.58 5.78
N GLU A 41 9.81 -1.19 4.64
CA GLU A 41 11.05 -0.43 4.57
C GLU A 41 10.75 1.07 4.42
N GLU A 42 11.65 1.91 4.94
CA GLU A 42 11.63 3.33 4.58
C GLU A 42 12.15 3.52 3.16
N GLY A 43 11.57 4.47 2.45
CA GLY A 43 12.04 4.82 1.11
C GLY A 43 13.44 5.43 1.16
N PRO A 44 14.24 5.26 0.10
CA PRO A 44 15.53 5.93 0.00
C PRO A 44 15.32 7.46 0.04
N PRO A 45 16.27 8.20 0.64
CA PRO A 45 16.19 9.65 0.65
C PRO A 45 16.23 10.20 -0.78
N PHE A 46 15.65 11.40 -0.96
CA PHE A 46 15.71 12.08 -2.25
C PHE A 46 17.18 12.25 -2.69
N PRO A 47 17.55 11.79 -3.90
CA PRO A 47 18.94 11.84 -4.33
C PRO A 47 19.37 13.29 -4.58
N THR A 48 20.53 13.66 -4.06
CA THR A 48 21.14 14.96 -4.39
C THR A 48 21.61 14.98 -5.85
N GLN A 49 21.86 16.17 -6.39
CA GLN A 49 22.38 16.30 -7.76
C GLN A 49 23.71 15.55 -7.97
N TYR A 50 24.52 15.45 -6.91
CA TYR A 50 25.82 14.78 -6.89
C TYR A 50 25.75 13.30 -6.50
N ALA A 51 24.55 12.75 -6.24
CA ALA A 51 24.41 11.33 -5.92
C ALA A 51 24.89 10.45 -7.07
N SER A 52 25.48 9.30 -6.72
CA SER A 52 25.87 8.29 -7.71
C SER A 52 24.66 7.81 -8.51
N GLN A 53 24.91 7.29 -9.71
CA GLN A 53 23.85 6.72 -10.54
C GLN A 53 23.12 5.59 -9.83
N SER A 54 23.83 4.74 -9.07
CA SER A 54 23.23 3.66 -8.28
C SER A 54 22.22 4.15 -7.25
N VAL A 55 22.47 5.29 -6.59
CA VAL A 55 21.54 5.88 -5.61
C VAL A 55 20.31 6.45 -6.33
N LYS A 56 20.50 7.13 -7.46
CA LYS A 56 19.39 7.64 -8.29
C LYS A 56 18.51 6.50 -8.81
N ASP A 57 19.12 5.42 -9.28
CA ASP A 57 18.41 4.24 -9.79
C ASP A 57 17.64 3.52 -8.69
N ALA A 58 18.22 3.38 -7.50
CA ALA A 58 17.54 2.82 -6.34
C ALA A 58 16.32 3.65 -5.94
N TYR A 59 16.44 4.99 -5.92
CA TYR A 59 15.32 5.90 -5.67
C TYR A 59 14.21 5.71 -6.71
N VAL A 60 14.54 5.77 -8.00
CA VAL A 60 13.56 5.59 -9.09
C VAL A 60 12.88 4.22 -9.01
N ARG A 61 13.63 3.16 -8.70
CA ARG A 61 13.08 1.80 -8.55
C ARG A 61 12.10 1.74 -7.39
N TRP A 62 12.46 2.31 -6.23
CA TRP A 62 11.61 2.32 -5.05
C TRP A 62 10.34 3.15 -5.30
N THR A 63 10.45 4.35 -5.89
CA THR A 63 9.28 5.19 -6.21
C THR A 63 8.30 4.46 -7.13
N LYS A 64 8.79 3.81 -8.20
CA LYS A 64 7.94 3.01 -9.08
C LYS A 64 7.24 1.85 -8.37
N ALA A 65 7.90 1.23 -7.38
CA ALA A 65 7.31 0.17 -6.58
C ALA A 65 6.23 0.73 -5.63
N ASN A 66 6.52 1.85 -4.96
CA ASN A 66 5.58 2.56 -4.11
C ASN A 66 4.33 2.98 -4.89
N ASP A 67 4.48 3.57 -6.08
CA ASP A 67 3.34 4.02 -6.91
C ASP A 67 2.42 2.85 -7.29
N LYS A 68 3.01 1.68 -7.62
CA LYS A 68 2.23 0.48 -7.91
C LYS A 68 1.51 -0.06 -6.68
N ALA A 69 2.17 -0.11 -5.53
CA ALA A 69 1.55 -0.56 -4.29
C ALA A 69 0.43 0.39 -3.87
N HIS A 70 0.65 1.70 -4.01
CA HIS A 70 -0.33 2.75 -3.78
C HIS A 70 -1.60 2.51 -4.62
N LEU A 71 -1.45 2.25 -5.92
CA LEU A 71 -2.57 1.93 -6.81
C LEU A 71 -3.33 0.66 -6.38
N TYR A 72 -2.63 -0.41 -5.97
CA TYR A 72 -3.30 -1.63 -5.51
C TYR A 72 -4.05 -1.42 -4.21
N ILE A 73 -3.48 -0.70 -3.25
CA ILE A 73 -4.15 -0.37 -1.98
C ILE A 73 -5.39 0.47 -2.28
N MET A 74 -5.27 1.54 -3.08
CA MET A 74 -6.39 2.40 -3.48
C MET A 74 -7.50 1.64 -4.21
N ALA A 75 -7.15 0.74 -5.12
CA ALA A 75 -8.12 -0.09 -5.85
C ALA A 75 -8.83 -1.12 -4.96
N SER A 76 -8.24 -1.46 -3.81
CA SER A 76 -8.77 -2.41 -2.84
C SER A 76 -9.63 -1.77 -1.76
N MET A 77 -9.80 -0.45 -1.79
CA MET A 77 -10.67 0.28 -0.87
C MET A 77 -12.00 0.61 -1.53
N SER A 78 -13.03 0.86 -0.71
CA SER A 78 -14.25 1.52 -1.19
C SER A 78 -13.94 2.93 -1.71
N ASP A 79 -14.77 3.46 -2.61
CA ASP A 79 -14.53 4.77 -3.22
C ASP A 79 -14.48 5.91 -2.18
N ILE A 80 -15.31 5.82 -1.13
CA ILE A 80 -15.34 6.80 -0.03
C ILE A 80 -13.99 6.81 0.70
N LEU A 81 -13.48 5.62 1.04
CA LEU A 81 -12.24 5.48 1.78
C LEU A 81 -11.03 5.84 0.91
N SER A 82 -11.05 5.45 -0.36
CA SER A 82 -10.05 5.81 -1.36
C SER A 82 -9.93 7.33 -1.49
N LYS A 83 -11.05 8.04 -1.63
CA LYS A 83 -11.07 9.51 -1.70
C LYS A 83 -10.52 10.19 -0.44
N LYS A 84 -10.75 9.61 0.74
CA LYS A 84 -10.21 10.14 2.01
C LYS A 84 -8.68 10.07 2.07
N HIS A 85 -8.06 9.10 1.38
CA HIS A 85 -6.63 8.84 1.44
C HIS A 85 -5.87 9.29 0.17
N GLU A 86 -6.55 9.91 -0.81
CA GLU A 86 -5.97 10.31 -2.10
C GLU A 86 -4.78 11.28 -1.97
N ILE A 87 -4.73 12.08 -0.90
CA ILE A 87 -3.66 13.05 -0.66
C ILE A 87 -2.37 12.43 -0.10
N MET A 88 -2.40 11.15 0.27
CA MET A 88 -1.25 10.48 0.86
C MET A 88 -0.23 10.11 -0.22
N VAL A 89 1.05 10.31 0.09
CA VAL A 89 2.12 10.20 -0.91
C VAL A 89 2.64 8.77 -1.03
N THR A 90 2.61 8.01 0.07
CA THR A 90 3.18 6.66 0.11
C THR A 90 2.14 5.60 0.44
N ALA A 91 2.34 4.40 -0.12
CA ALA A 91 1.56 3.21 0.20
C ALA A 91 1.59 2.89 1.70
N ARG A 92 2.73 3.14 2.36
CA ARG A 92 2.91 2.95 3.79
C ARG A 92 2.06 3.90 4.63
N GLN A 93 2.01 5.19 4.28
CA GLN A 93 1.14 6.17 4.98
C GLN A 93 -0.33 5.75 4.94
N ILE A 94 -0.83 5.28 3.79
CA ILE A 94 -2.20 4.76 3.70
C ILE A 94 -2.39 3.58 4.65
N MET A 95 -1.50 2.60 4.61
CA MET A 95 -1.60 1.41 5.48
C MET A 95 -1.54 1.75 6.97
N ASP A 96 -0.71 2.72 7.36
CA ASP A 96 -0.59 3.19 8.74
C ASP A 96 -1.89 3.88 9.19
N THR A 97 -2.47 4.77 8.39
CA THR A 97 -3.76 5.41 8.72
C THR A 97 -4.91 4.40 8.76
N LEU A 98 -4.96 3.44 7.83
CA LEU A 98 -5.96 2.37 7.89
C LEU A 98 -5.80 1.49 9.14
N ARG A 99 -4.56 1.23 9.57
CA ARG A 99 -4.29 0.53 10.84
C ARG A 99 -4.76 1.36 12.04
N GLU A 100 -4.61 2.67 12.03
CA GLU A 100 -5.11 3.52 13.10
C GLU A 100 -6.64 3.54 13.14
N MET A 101 -7.29 3.60 11.97
CA MET A 101 -8.75 3.62 11.86
C MET A 101 -9.40 2.29 12.26
N PHE A 102 -8.83 1.16 11.83
CA PHE A 102 -9.48 -0.16 11.93
C PHE A 102 -8.70 -1.19 12.75
N GLY A 103 -7.40 -0.97 12.99
CA GLY A 103 -6.54 -1.91 13.71
C GLY A 103 -6.79 -1.98 15.22
N GLN A 104 -7.52 -1.01 15.81
CA GLN A 104 -7.92 -1.07 17.22
C GLN A 104 -9.11 -2.02 17.47
N LEU A 105 -9.90 -2.34 16.45
CA LEU A 105 -11.04 -3.27 16.56
C LEU A 105 -10.62 -4.74 16.81
N SER A 106 -9.32 -5.05 16.82
CA SER A 106 -8.80 -6.42 17.02
C SER A 106 -8.20 -6.70 18.40
N ILE A 107 -8.22 -5.74 19.34
CA ILE A 107 -7.65 -5.92 20.70
C ILE A 107 -8.73 -6.17 21.78
N GLN A 108 -10.03 -6.03 21.47
CA GLN A 108 -11.10 -6.33 22.43
C GLN A 108 -11.83 -7.64 22.10
N ILE A 109 -11.13 -8.76 22.28
CA ILE A 109 -11.79 -10.00 22.69
C ILE A 109 -11.00 -10.51 23.90
N LYS A 110 -11.53 -10.24 25.09
CA LYS A 110 -11.10 -10.83 26.36
C LYS A 110 -12.23 -11.70 26.87
#